data_AF-A0A6P0XE89-F1
#
_entry.id   AF-A0A6P0XE89-F1
#
_cell.length_a   1.000
_cell.length_b   1.000
_cell.length_c   1.000
_cell.angle_alpha   90.00
_cell.angle_beta   90.00
_cell.angle_gamma   90.00
#
_symmetry.space_group_name_H-M   'P 1'
#
loop_
_entity.id
_entity.type
_entity.pdbx_description
1 polymer ?
#
loop_
_entity_poly.entity_id
_entity_poly.type
_entity_poly.pdbx_seq_one_letter_code
_entity_poly.pdbx_strand_id
1 'polypeptide(L)' 'MSKQQWWNLQRYDELLPIFTEIVNNPKPIEIKLSLGYKLQNMGLIHLESDRACLSCELFRPFFMGVLN' A
#
# COMPACT_ATOMS: atom_id res chain seq x y z
N MET A 1 -14.27 0.39 5.40
CA MET A 1 -13.08 0.95 6.08
C MET A 1 -13.50 1.52 7.42
N SER A 2 -13.00 0.98 8.54
CA SER A 2 -13.24 1.56 9.87
C SER A 2 -12.28 2.73 10.12
N LYS A 3 -12.71 3.75 10.88
CA LYS A 3 -11.93 4.96 11.25
C LYS A 3 -10.52 4.62 11.76
N GLN A 4 -10.37 3.50 12.44
CA GLN A 4 -9.12 3.05 13.05
C GLN A 4 -8.04 2.66 12.02
N GLN A 5 -8.45 2.20 10.83
CA GLN A 5 -7.52 1.90 9.73
C GLN A 5 -6.93 3.18 9.11
N TRP A 6 -7.72 4.26 9.04
CA TRP A 6 -7.25 5.57 8.57
C TRP A 6 -6.23 6.20 9.52
N TRP A 7 -6.45 6.09 10.84
CA TRP A 7 -5.51 6.59 11.86
C TRP A 7 -4.17 5.83 11.87
N ASN A 8 -4.18 4.52 11.61
CA ASN A 8 -2.95 3.75 11.53
C ASN A 8 -2.10 4.09 10.29
N LEU A 9 -2.72 4.46 9.17
CA LEU A 9 -2.02 4.97 7.99
C LEU A 9 -1.31 6.30 8.27
N GLN A 10 -1.94 7.23 9.00
CA GLN A 10 -1.32 8.49 9.41
C GLN A 10 -0.20 8.33 10.45
N ARG A 11 -0.17 7.21 11.17
CA ARG A 11 0.82 6.93 12.24
C ARG A 11 2.16 6.41 11.73
N TYR A 12 2.27 6.05 10.46
CA TYR A 12 3.50 5.55 9.85
C TYR A 12 3.85 6.37 8.61
N ASP A 13 4.59 7.45 8.83
CA ASP A 13 5.09 8.38 7.81
C ASP A 13 5.77 7.65 6.62
N GLU A 14 6.46 6.56 6.91
CA GLU A 14 7.15 5.71 5.93
C GLU A 14 6.23 4.86 5.04
N LEU A 15 4.98 4.58 5.42
CA LEU A 15 4.12 3.69 4.62
C LEU A 15 3.42 4.39 3.46
N LEU A 16 3.07 5.66 3.64
CA LEU A 16 2.38 6.46 2.63
C LEU A 16 3.18 6.60 1.32
N PRO A 17 4.46 7.03 1.33
CA PRO A 17 5.22 7.18 0.08
C PRO A 17 5.38 5.86 -0.67
N ILE A 18 5.64 4.76 0.03
CA ILE A 18 5.74 3.44 -0.60
C ILE A 18 4.38 2.97 -1.14
N PHE A 19 3.29 3.19 -0.41
CA PHE A 19 1.97 2.80 -0.90
C PHE A 19 1.58 3.62 -2.14
N THR A 20 1.90 4.92 -2.17
CA THR A 20 1.73 5.77 -3.37
C THR A 20 2.55 5.22 -4.54
N GLU A 21 3.79 4.77 -4.30
CA GLU A 21 4.62 4.15 -5.34
C GLU A 21 3.97 2.87 -5.90
N ILE A 22 3.41 2.01 -5.04
CA ILE A 22 2.69 0.80 -5.46
C ILE A 22 1.44 1.15 -6.27
N VAL A 23 0.70 2.17 -5.85
CA VAL A 23 -0.50 2.67 -6.57
C VAL A 23 -0.14 3.28 -7.93
N ASN A 24 1.03 3.88 -8.07
CA ASN A 24 1.48 4.46 -9.34
C ASN A 24 2.19 3.45 -10.26
N ASN A 25 2.57 2.28 -9.76
CA ASN A 25 3.20 1.21 -10.54
C ASN A 25 2.26 0.03 -10.81
N PRO A 26 1.93 -0.28 -12.08
CA PRO A 26 1.07 -1.43 -12.42
C PRO A 26 1.79 -2.78 -12.26
N LYS A 27 3.11 -2.78 -12.03
CA LYS A 27 3.92 -3.97 -11.80
C LYS A 27 4.36 -4.03 -10.33
N PRO A 28 4.57 -5.23 -9.77
CA PRO A 28 5.12 -5.36 -8.43
C PRO A 28 6.46 -4.63 -8.29
N ILE A 29 6.64 -3.88 -7.22
CA ILE A 29 7.88 -3.14 -6.92
C ILE A 29 8.59 -3.75 -5.73
N GLU A 30 9.91 -3.62 -5.67
CA GLU A 30 10.71 -4.06 -4.53
C GLU A 30 10.45 -3.18 -3.32
N ILE A 31 10.31 -3.80 -2.15
CA ILE A 31 9.99 -3.13 -0.89
C ILE A 31 10.73 -3.79 0.26
N LYS A 32 11.12 -2.99 1.25
CA LYS A 32 11.59 -3.53 2.53
C LYS A 32 10.49 -4.40 3.15
N LEU A 33 10.79 -5.68 3.41
CA LEU A 33 9.84 -6.66 3.95
C LEU A 33 9.09 -6.16 5.20
N SER A 34 9.76 -5.43 6.09
CA SER A 34 9.13 -4.86 7.29
C SER A 34 7.98 -3.89 6.99
N LEU A 35 8.07 -3.15 5.87
CA LEU A 35 7.02 -2.24 5.40
C LEU A 35 5.96 -3.00 4.62
N GLY A 36 6.39 -3.96 3.80
CA GLY A 36 5.49 -4.86 3.07
C GLY A 36 4.55 -5.62 3.98
N TYR A 37 5.05 -6.25 5.05
CA TYR A 37 4.20 -6.95 6.02
C TYR A 37 3.20 -6.02 6.72
N LYS A 38 3.56 -4.76 7.01
CA LYS A 38 2.61 -3.78 7.58
C LYS A 38 1.46 -3.51 6.61
N LEU A 39 1.75 -3.23 5.33
CA LEU A 39 0.75 -2.97 4.30
C LEU A 39 -0.10 -4.22 3.99
N GLN A 40 0.50 -5.40 3.97
CA GLN A 40 -0.19 -6.67 3.78
C GLN A 40 -1.16 -6.97 4.94
N ASN A 41 -0.73 -6.74 6.19
CA ASN A 41 -1.60 -6.88 7.36
C ASN A 41 -2.77 -5.88 7.38
N MET A 42 -2.64 -4.75 6.67
CA MET A 42 -3.74 -3.80 6.44
C MET A 42 -4.67 -4.24 5.29
N GLY A 43 -4.31 -5.28 4.55
CA GLY A 43 -5.05 -5.76 3.38
C GLY A 43 -4.87 -4.91 2.12
N LEU A 44 -3.84 -4.05 2.08
CA LEU A 44 -3.65 -3.08 0.99
C LEU A 44 -2.85 -3.66 -0.19
N ILE A 45 -1.98 -4.64 0.08
CA ILE A 45 -1.06 -5.20 -0.90
C ILE A 45 -1.00 -6.72 -0.81
N HIS A 46 -0.56 -7.35 -1.88
CA HIS A 46 0.04 -8.68 -1.85
C HIS A 46 1.56 -8.56 -1.84
N LEU A 47 2.22 -9.47 -1.11
CA LEU A 47 3.66 -9.56 -1.03
C LEU A 47 4.09 -10.89 -1.65
N GLU A 48 4.97 -10.83 -2.64
CA GLU A 48 5.62 -11.98 -3.27
C GLU A 48 7.12 -11.82 -3.10
N SER A 49 7.72 -12.61 -2.21
CA SER A 49 9.10 -12.42 -1.76
C SER A 49 9.32 -11.00 -1.22
N ASP A 50 10.11 -10.18 -1.91
CA ASP A 50 10.41 -8.79 -1.59
C ASP A 50 9.66 -7.80 -2.49
N ARG A 51 8.67 -8.27 -3.26
CA ARG A 51 7.88 -7.45 -4.17
C ARG A 51 6.45 -7.26 -3.70
N ALA A 52 5.93 -6.07 -3.94
CA ALA A 52 4.58 -5.68 -3.56
C ALA A 52 3.76 -5.16 -4.74
N CYS A 53 2.51 -5.60 -4.82
CA CYS A 53 1.48 -5.07 -5.71
C CYS A 53 0.18 -4.83 -4.94
N LEU A 54 -0.78 -4.08 -5.50
CA LEU A 54 -2.08 -3.88 -4.86
C LEU A 54 -2.79 -5.22 -4.65
N SER A 55 -3.46 -5.36 -3.50
CA SER A 55 -4.30 -6.53 -3.23
C SER A 55 -5.52 -6.60 -4.15
N CYS A 56 -5.95 -5.45 -4.67
CA CYS A 56 -7.05 -5.34 -5.63
C CYS A 56 -6.81 -4.19 -6.61
N GLU A 57 -6.61 -4.53 -7.88
CA GLU A 57 -6.37 -3.54 -8.94
C GLU A 57 -7.58 -2.61 -9.18
N LEU A 58 -8.80 -3.03 -8.83
CA LEU A 58 -10.00 -2.19 -8.92
C LEU A 58 -9.93 -0.96 -8.01
N PHE A 59 -9.09 -0.97 -6.96
CA PHE A 59 -8.90 0.17 -6.07
C PHE A 59 -7.89 1.20 -6.59
N ARG A 60 -7.08 0.86 -7.60
CA ARG A 60 -6.05 1.75 -8.15
C ARG A 60 -6.60 3.12 -8.56
N PRO A 61 -7.70 3.24 -9.35
CA PRO A 61 -8.23 4.56 -9.72
C PRO A 61 -8.73 5.37 -8.54
N PHE A 62 -9.27 4.71 -7.50
CA PHE A 62 -9.69 5.39 -6.28
C PHE A 62 -8.49 5.99 -5.53
N PHE A 63 -7.43 5.20 -5.33
CA PHE A 63 -6.24 5.67 -4.63
C PHE A 63 -5.44 6.70 -5.44
N MET A 64 -5.39 6.57 -6.77
CA MET A 64 -4.74 7.57 -7.63
C MET A 64 -5.36 8.96 -7.50
N GLY A 65 -6.66 9.08 -7.21
CA GLY A 65 -7.32 10.37 -7.02
C GLY A 65 -7.21 10.97 -5.61
N VAL A 66 -6.67 10.21 -4.65
CA VAL A 66 -6.55 10.65 -3.24
C VAL A 66 -5.08 10.79 -2.82
N LEU A 67 -4.17 10.06 -3.45
CA LEU A 67 -2.72 10.05 -3.14
C LEU A 67 -1.87 10.91 -4.09
N ASN A 68 -2.44 11.35 -5.22
CA ASN A 68 -1.84 12.31 -6.16
C ASN A 68 -2.66 13.61 -6.14
#